data_AF-A0A1S8N3X3-F1
#
_entry.id   AF-A0A1S8N3X3-F1
#
_cell.length_a   1.000
_cell.length_b   1.000
_cell.length_c   1.000
_cell.angle_alpha   90.00
_cell.angle_beta   90.00
_cell.angle_gamma   90.00
#
_symmetry.space_group_name_H-M   'P 1'
#
loop_
_entity.id
_entity.type
_entity.pdbx_description
1 polymer ?
#
loop_
_entity_poly.entity_id
_entity_poly.type
_entity_poly.pdbx_seq_one_letter_code
_entity_poly.pdbx_strand_id
1 'polypeptide(L)'
;MIYILEEAKKLFLTGIGAAAMTYDKAIEAVDQLVKKGKLTVDEGRELSEELKREVKGKAETVKVKANEKIEEIKPRTKDDVIKIIKEFNFATKEDVADIKNKISELEKKITDKQ
;
A
#
# COMPACT_ATOMS: atom_id res chain seq x y z
N MET A 1 2.59 34.45 1.84
CA MET A 1 2.99 33.78 0.58
C MET A 1 2.56 32.31 0.52
N ILE A 2 2.67 31.53 1.60
CA ILE A 2 2.31 30.09 1.63
C ILE A 2 0.79 29.82 1.55
N TYR A 3 -0.05 30.75 2.03
CA TYR A 3 -1.51 30.57 2.11
C TYR A 3 -2.19 30.42 0.73
N ILE A 4 -1.74 31.18 -0.27
CA ILE A 4 -2.33 31.20 -1.61
C ILE A 4 -2.06 29.88 -2.35
N LEU A 5 -0.92 29.24 -2.07
CA LEU A 5 -0.57 27.94 -2.67
C LEU A 5 -1.45 26.80 -2.14
N GLU A 6 -1.80 26.82 -0.85
CA GLU A 6 -2.72 25.87 -0.21
C GLU A 6 -4.15 26.02 -0.76
N GLU A 7 -4.65 27.25 -0.90
CA GLU A 7 -5.98 27.53 -1.46
C GLU A 7 -6.07 27.14 -2.93
N ALA A 8 -5.04 27.46 -3.72
CA ALA A 8 -4.96 27.06 -5.13
C ALA A 8 -4.94 25.54 -5.28
N LYS A 9 -4.17 24.84 -4.42
CA LYS A 9 -4.15 23.36 -4.38
C LYS A 9 -5.52 22.79 -4.02
N LYS A 10 -6.22 23.33 -3.02
CA LYS A 10 -7.58 22.88 -2.66
C LYS A 10 -8.59 23.11 -3.77
N LEU A 11 -8.55 24.28 -4.41
CA LEU A 11 -9.44 24.60 -5.53
C LEU A 11 -9.17 23.67 -6.72
N PHE A 12 -7.90 23.39 -6.99
CA PHE A 12 -7.46 22.44 -8.01
C PHE A 12 -7.89 21.00 -7.70
N LEU A 13 -7.65 20.54 -6.47
CA LEU A 13 -8.05 19.23 -5.95
C LEU A 13 -9.57 19.03 -5.97
N THR A 14 -10.35 20.10 -5.79
CA THR A 14 -11.81 20.06 -5.89
C THR A 14 -12.27 20.06 -7.35
N GLY A 15 -11.57 20.80 -8.22
CA GLY A 15 -11.92 20.91 -9.64
C GLY A 15 -11.58 19.69 -10.47
N ILE A 16 -10.45 19.03 -10.19
CA ILE A 16 -9.98 17.84 -10.92
C ILE A 16 -10.14 16.56 -10.11
N GLY A 17 -10.27 16.67 -8.79
CA GLY A 17 -10.35 15.54 -7.87
C GLY A 17 -8.97 15.11 -7.35
N ALA A 18 -8.90 14.79 -6.05
CA ALA A 18 -7.66 14.32 -5.41
C ALA A 18 -7.14 13.00 -5.98
N ALA A 19 -8.04 12.11 -6.41
CA ALA A 19 -7.68 10.81 -6.98
C ALA A 19 -7.07 10.92 -8.40
N ALA A 20 -7.35 12.01 -9.13
CA ALA A 20 -6.84 12.25 -10.47
C ALA A 20 -5.60 13.18 -10.47
N MET A 21 -5.17 13.65 -9.30
CA MET A 21 -4.01 14.54 -9.17
C MET A 21 -2.72 13.75 -9.42
N THR A 22 -2.20 13.84 -10.65
CA THR A 22 -0.88 13.33 -11.04
C THR A 22 0.11 14.48 -11.27
N TYR A 23 1.41 14.17 -11.33
CA TYR A 23 2.44 15.16 -11.67
C TYR A 23 2.12 15.86 -13.01
N ASP A 24 1.79 15.10 -14.04
CA ASP A 24 1.47 15.64 -15.36
C ASP A 24 0.24 16.58 -15.30
N LYS A 25 -0.77 16.22 -14.51
CA LYS A 25 -1.95 17.07 -14.30
C LYS A 25 -1.65 18.34 -13.52
N ALA A 26 -0.71 18.29 -12.58
CA ALA A 26 -0.26 19.47 -11.86
C ALA A 26 0.52 20.44 -12.78
N ILE A 27 1.36 19.94 -13.68
CA ILE A 27 2.05 20.78 -14.67
C ILE A 27 1.05 21.39 -15.66
N GLU A 28 0.08 20.61 -16.14
CA GLU A 28 -0.99 21.11 -17.01
C GLU A 28 -1.79 22.25 -16.35
N ALA A 29 -2.00 22.18 -15.03
CA ALA A 29 -2.63 23.24 -14.26
C ALA A 29 -1.83 24.55 -14.27
N VAL A 30 -0.51 24.44 -14.05
CA VAL A 30 0.40 25.58 -14.04
C VAL A 30 0.42 26.24 -15.42
N ASP A 31 0.49 25.45 -16.49
CA ASP A 31 0.40 25.95 -17.86
C ASP A 31 -0.92 26.66 -18.15
N GLN A 32 -2.03 26.17 -17.60
CA GLN A 32 -3.32 26.86 -17.72
C GLN A 32 -3.35 28.19 -16.98
N LEU A 33 -2.68 28.31 -15.83
CA LEU A 33 -2.56 29.58 -15.10
C LEU A 33 -1.69 30.59 -15.85
N VAL A 34 -0.62 30.14 -16.50
CA VAL A 34 0.21 30.97 -17.40
C VAL A 34 -0.60 31.44 -18.60
N LYS A 35 -1.31 30.52 -19.29
CA LYS A 35 -2.16 30.85 -20.45
C LYS A 35 -3.30 31.82 -20.09
N LYS A 36 -3.81 31.76 -18.86
CA LYS A 36 -4.84 32.68 -18.35
C LYS A 36 -4.27 34.02 -17.85
N GLY A 37 -2.96 34.24 -17.96
CA GLY A 37 -2.29 35.45 -17.48
C GLY A 37 -2.31 35.62 -15.96
N LYS A 38 -2.61 34.54 -15.22
CA LYS A 38 -2.62 34.52 -13.75
C LYS A 38 -1.22 34.29 -13.15
N LEU A 39 -0.29 33.84 -13.99
CA LEU A 39 1.09 33.55 -13.66
C LEU A 39 1.95 34.01 -14.84
N THR A 40 3.15 34.52 -14.57
CA THR A 40 4.11 34.80 -15.64
C THR A 40 4.72 33.49 -16.16
N VAL A 41 5.30 33.53 -17.36
CA VAL A 41 5.98 32.35 -17.95
C VAL A 41 7.12 31.88 -17.05
N ASP A 42 7.87 32.82 -16.47
CA ASP A 42 9.00 32.53 -15.60
C ASP A 42 8.57 31.86 -14.29
N GLU A 43 7.54 32.38 -13.63
CA GLU A 43 6.95 31.79 -12.41
C GLU A 43 6.37 30.39 -12.70
N GLY A 44 5.75 30.18 -13.87
CA GLY A 44 5.23 28.87 -14.27
C GLY A 44 6.33 27.84 -14.48
N ARG A 45 7.46 28.28 -15.05
CA ARG A 45 8.64 27.46 -15.25
C ARG A 45 9.27 27.06 -13.92
N GLU A 46 9.43 28.02 -13.00
CA GLU A 46 9.97 27.80 -11.66
C GLU A 46 9.10 26.83 -10.85
N LEU A 47 7.77 27.05 -10.84
CA LEU A 47 6.83 26.19 -10.12
C LEU A 47 6.82 24.76 -10.69
N SER A 48 6.94 24.61 -12.01
CA SER A 48 7.04 23.30 -12.67
C SER A 48 8.31 22.54 -12.31
N GLU A 49 9.44 23.24 -12.21
CA GLU A 49 10.72 22.67 -11.77
C GLU A 49 10.67 22.27 -10.29
N GLU A 50 10.06 23.09 -9.44
CA GLU A 50 9.91 22.80 -8.03
C GLU A 50 8.98 21.60 -7.78
N LEU A 51 7.86 21.49 -8.50
CA LEU A 51 7.01 20.31 -8.48
C LEU A 51 7.77 19.03 -8.85
N LYS A 52 8.63 19.11 -9.88
CA LYS A 52 9.46 17.98 -10.31
C LYS A 52 10.48 17.58 -9.23
N ARG A 53 11.11 18.57 -8.61
CA ARG A 53 12.08 18.38 -7.53
C ARG A 53 11.42 17.74 -6.31
N GLU A 54 10.26 18.24 -5.91
CA GLU A 54 9.48 17.75 -4.76
C GLU A 54 9.03 16.29 -4.98
N VAL A 55 8.55 15.95 -6.17
CA VAL A 55 8.14 14.57 -6.51
C VAL A 55 9.33 13.61 -6.51
N LYS A 56 10.48 14.02 -7.07
CA LYS A 56 11.71 13.21 -7.03
C LYS A 56 12.23 13.04 -5.61
N GLY A 57 12.29 14.10 -4.81
CA GLY A 57 12.69 14.03 -3.40
C GLY A 57 11.76 13.18 -2.55
N LYS A 58 10.45 13.22 -2.80
CA LYS A 58 9.47 12.32 -2.17
C LYS A 58 9.66 10.87 -2.62
N ALA A 59 9.93 10.61 -3.90
CA ALA A 59 10.19 9.26 -4.37
C ALA A 59 11.48 8.68 -3.76
N GLU A 60 12.52 9.49 -3.61
CA GLU A 60 13.78 9.09 -2.96
C GLU A 60 13.59 8.83 -1.46
N THR A 61 12.88 9.70 -0.75
CA THR A 61 12.57 9.49 0.68
C THR A 61 11.64 8.30 0.93
N VAL A 62 10.70 8.01 0.02
CA VAL A 62 9.86 6.81 0.10
C VAL A 62 10.68 5.54 -0.15
N LYS A 63 11.65 5.56 -1.07
CA LYS A 63 12.58 4.43 -1.27
C LYS A 63 13.42 4.14 -0.03
N VAL A 64 13.92 5.18 0.64
CA VAL A 64 14.69 5.03 1.89
C VAL A 64 13.82 4.46 3.00
N LYS A 65 12.61 5.00 3.20
CA LYS A 65 11.66 4.48 4.22
C LYS A 65 11.14 3.08 3.92
N ALA A 66 11.02 2.72 2.64
CA ALA A 66 10.66 1.36 2.24
C ALA A 66 11.79 0.39 2.60
N ASN A 67 13.05 0.75 2.37
CA ASN A 67 14.19 -0.06 2.77
C ASN A 67 14.29 -0.24 4.29
N GLU A 68 14.05 0.82 5.07
CA GLU A 68 14.01 0.74 6.55
C GLU A 68 12.85 -0.15 7.07
N LYS A 69 11.67 -0.06 6.45
CA LYS A 69 10.54 -0.95 6.79
C LYS A 69 10.71 -2.39 6.30
N ILE A 70 11.52 -2.63 5.27
CA ILE A 70 11.82 -3.98 4.81
C ILE A 70 12.67 -4.73 5.84
N GLU A 71 13.48 -4.06 6.67
CA GLU A 71 14.17 -4.69 7.79
C GLU A 71 13.21 -5.11 8.93
N GLU A 72 12.10 -4.39 9.12
CA GLU A 72 11.02 -4.78 10.04
C GLU A 72 10.12 -5.88 9.47
N ILE A 73 9.98 -5.97 8.15
CA ILE A 73 9.30 -7.06 7.46
C ILE A 73 10.30 -8.21 7.32
N LYS A 74 10.60 -8.92 8.43
CA LYS A 74 11.32 -10.19 8.34
C LYS A 74 10.63 -11.06 7.28
N PRO A 75 11.33 -11.52 6.23
CA PRO A 75 10.76 -12.52 5.33
C PRO A 75 10.41 -13.72 6.20
N ARG A 76 9.11 -13.97 6.36
CA ARG A 76 8.64 -15.09 7.18
C ARG A 76 9.14 -16.37 6.53
N THR A 77 10.05 -17.04 7.21
CA THR A 77 10.60 -18.32 6.79
C THR A 77 9.55 -19.41 6.97
N LYS A 78 9.76 -20.58 6.35
CA LYS A 78 8.90 -21.75 6.60
C LYS A 78 8.84 -22.09 8.10
N ASP A 79 9.94 -21.87 8.82
CA ASP A 79 10.03 -22.10 10.26
C ASP A 79 9.18 -21.12 11.08
N ASP A 80 9.06 -19.86 10.64
CA ASP A 80 8.18 -18.87 11.28
C ASP A 80 6.71 -19.26 11.15
N VAL A 81 6.30 -19.78 10.00
CA VAL A 81 4.93 -20.28 9.78
C VAL A 81 4.66 -21.51 10.63
N ILE A 82 5.63 -22.43 10.74
CA ILE A 82 5.52 -23.62 11.60
C ILE A 82 5.40 -23.25 13.08
N LYS A 83 6.13 -22.22 13.55
CA LYS A 83 5.99 -21.72 14.93
C LYS A 83 4.60 -21.18 15.21
N ILE A 84 4.06 -20.34 14.32
CA ILE A 84 2.71 -19.79 14.46
C ILE A 84 1.67 -20.94 14.50
N ILE A 85 1.79 -21.92 13.61
CA ILE A 85 0.86 -23.06 13.58
C ILE A 85 0.89 -23.84 14.91
N LYS A 86 2.07 -24.04 15.50
CA LYS A 86 2.23 -24.68 16.81
C LYS A 86 1.72 -23.82 17.96
N GLU A 87 1.99 -22.53 17.94
CA GLU A 87 1.60 -21.59 19.00
C GLU A 87 0.08 -21.41 19.09
N PHE A 88 -0.60 -21.43 17.94
CA PHE A 88 -2.06 -21.37 17.86
C PHE A 88 -2.74 -22.76 17.94
N ASN A 89 -1.97 -23.82 18.22
CA ASN A 89 -2.48 -25.17 18.46
C ASN A 89 -3.40 -25.71 17.33
N PHE A 90 -3.12 -25.31 16.08
CA PHE A 90 -3.93 -25.72 14.93
C PHE A 90 -3.80 -27.21 14.65
N ALA A 91 -4.92 -27.85 14.31
CA ALA A 91 -4.93 -29.25 13.90
C ALA A 91 -4.13 -29.44 12.60
N THR A 92 -3.22 -30.40 12.61
CA THR A 92 -2.41 -30.80 11.46
C THR A 92 -3.15 -31.81 10.59
N LYS A 93 -2.60 -32.10 9.40
CA LYS A 93 -3.15 -33.16 8.53
C LYS A 93 -3.06 -34.55 9.18
N GLU A 94 -2.05 -34.78 10.01
CA GLU A 94 -1.87 -36.03 10.75
C GLU A 94 -2.95 -36.18 11.81
N ASP A 95 -3.27 -35.11 12.56
CA ASP A 95 -4.37 -35.13 13.53
C ASP A 95 -5.72 -35.47 12.88
N VAL A 96 -5.98 -34.93 11.68
CA VAL A 96 -7.19 -35.24 10.91
C VAL A 96 -7.20 -36.70 10.44
N ALA A 97 -6.06 -37.25 10.04
CA ALA A 97 -5.96 -38.64 9.64
C ALA A 97 -6.20 -39.59 10.82
N ASP A 98 -5.63 -39.29 11.99
CA ASP A 98 -5.82 -40.07 13.21
C ASP A 98 -7.26 -40.06 13.68
N ILE A 99 -7.93 -38.91 13.63
CA ILE A 99 -9.37 -38.80 13.93
C ILE A 99 -10.18 -39.65 12.96
N LYS A 100 -9.89 -39.59 11.65
CA LYS A 100 -10.58 -40.38 10.64
C LYS A 100 -10.41 -41.88 10.85
N ASN A 101 -9.22 -42.33 11.21
CA ASN A 101 -8.94 -43.73 11.53
C ASN A 101 -9.71 -44.18 12.77
N LYS A 102 -9.68 -43.39 13.85
CA LYS A 102 -10.44 -43.66 15.07
C LYS A 102 -11.95 -43.73 14.82
N ILE A 103 -12.49 -42.82 13.99
CA ILE A 103 -13.90 -42.85 13.58
C ILE A 103 -14.20 -44.15 12.84
N SER A 104 -13.36 -44.53 11.87
CA SER A 104 -13.56 -45.76 11.07
C SER A 104 -13.52 -47.02 11.95
N GLU A 105 -12.64 -47.07 12.95
CA GLU A 105 -12.57 -48.18 13.91
C GLU A 105 -13.79 -48.25 14.82
N LEU A 106 -14.29 -47.10 15.28
CA LEU A 106 -15.50 -47.01 16.09
C LEU A 106 -16.74 -47.41 15.28
N GLU A 107 -16.85 -46.97 14.03
CA GLU A 107 -17.93 -47.36 13.12
C GLU A 107 -17.97 -48.87 12.89
N LYS A 108 -16.80 -49.51 12.71
CA LYS A 108 -16.71 -50.98 12.62
C LYS A 108 -17.19 -51.67 13.89
N LYS A 109 -16.73 -51.21 15.07
CA LYS A 109 -17.14 -51.78 16.36
C LYS A 109 -18.62 -51.60 16.68
N ILE A 110 -19.25 -50.56 16.16
CA ILE A 110 -20.70 -50.33 16.31
C ILE A 110 -21.47 -51.25 15.36
N THR A 111 -20.99 -51.43 14.13
CA THR A 111 -21.61 -52.30 13.11
C THR A 111 -21.51 -53.78 13.48
N ASP A 112 -20.39 -54.23 14.06
CA ASP A 112 -20.21 -55.62 14.53
C ASP A 112 -21.02 -55.94 15.82
N LYS A 113 -21.64 -54.92 16.46
CA LYS A 113 -22.46 -55.08 17.68
C LYS A 113 -23.97 -55.01 17.43
N GLN A 114 -24.42 -54.80 16.19
CA GLN A 114 -25.82 -54.92 15.78
C GLN A 114 -26.06 -56.27 15.11
#